data_AF-A0A936MHP9-F1
#
_entry.id   AF-A0A936MHP9-F1
#
_cell.length_a   1.000
_cell.length_b   1.000
_cell.length_c   1.000
_cell.angle_alpha   90.00
_cell.angle_beta   90.00
_cell.angle_gamma   90.00
#
_symmetry.space_group_name_H-M   'P 1'
#
loop_
_entity.id
_entity.type
_entity.pdbx_description
1 polymer ?
#
loop_
_entity_poly.entity_id
_entity_poly.type
_entity_poly.pdbx_seq_one_letter_code
_entity_poly.pdbx_strand_id
1 'polypeptide(L)'
;MLKLGRRGTIIETGTLIGGNKFDECTSVDVDRFGFAVVCGNTESLDIGATQFDQTLGGNREGFALRINTAGGPPTLLPIWVAAAMMKK
;
A
#
# COMPACT_ATOMS: atom_id res chain seq x y z
N MET A 1 -1.00 -0.80 -7.51
CA MET A 1 -2.14 -1.72 -7.29
C MET A 1 -3.17 -1.54 -8.40
N LEU A 2 -3.70 -2.66 -8.90
CA LEU A 2 -4.72 -2.69 -9.95
C LEU A 2 -5.90 -3.55 -9.48
N LYS A 3 -7.13 -3.06 -9.63
CA LYS A 3 -8.35 -3.83 -9.41
C LYS A 3 -9.00 -4.17 -10.74
N LEU A 4 -9.17 -5.45 -11.00
CA LEU A 4 -9.86 -5.95 -12.19
C LEU A 4 -11.34 -6.20 -11.89
N GLY A 5 -12.18 -6.08 -12.91
CA GLY A 5 -13.58 -6.50 -12.82
C GLY A 5 -13.69 -8.01 -12.62
N ARG A 6 -14.83 -8.51 -12.14
CA ARG A 6 -15.06 -9.95 -11.85
C ARG A 6 -14.67 -10.90 -12.98
N ARG A 7 -14.70 -10.44 -14.24
CA ARG A 7 -14.36 -11.24 -15.42
C ARG A 7 -12.88 -11.17 -15.81
N GLY A 8 -12.08 -10.33 -15.14
CA GLY A 8 -10.67 -10.12 -15.44
C GLY A 8 -10.39 -9.34 -16.73
N THR A 9 -11.43 -8.89 -17.44
CA THR A 9 -11.31 -8.28 -18.77
C THR A 9 -11.27 -6.76 -18.76
N ILE A 10 -11.59 -6.13 -17.63
CA ILE A 10 -11.58 -4.68 -17.46
C ILE A 10 -10.81 -4.31 -16.20
N ILE A 11 -10.19 -3.15 -16.23
CA ILE A 11 -9.65 -2.49 -15.04
C ILE A 11 -10.77 -1.64 -14.47
N GLU A 12 -11.19 -1.94 -13.24
CA GLU A 12 -12.15 -1.09 -12.53
C GLU A 12 -11.46 0.15 -11.98
N THR A 13 -10.26 -0.03 -11.42
CA THR A 13 -9.47 1.08 -10.87
C THR A 13 -8.01 0.70 -10.63
N GLY A 14 -7.17 1.69 -10.38
CA GLY A 14 -5.77 1.49 -10.03
C GLY A 14 -5.14 2.74 -9.42
N THR A 15 -4.05 2.52 -8.69
CA THR A 15 -3.17 3.58 -8.19
C THR A 15 -1.73 3.06 -8.15
N LEU A 16 -0.76 3.97 -8.18
CA LEU A 16 0.63 3.61 -7.95
C LEU A 16 0.87 3.52 -6.44
N ILE A 17 1.54 2.43 -6.02
CA ILE A 17 2.02 2.25 -4.65
C ILE A 17 3.52 2.00 -4.77
N GLY A 18 4.31 2.92 -4.25
CA GLY A 18 5.75 2.98 -4.44
C GLY A 18 6.22 4.44 -4.39
N GLY A 19 7.49 4.64 -4.14
CA GLY A 19 8.18 5.93 -4.16
C GLY A 19 9.30 5.96 -5.21
N ASN A 20 10.31 6.78 -4.94
CA ASN A 20 11.38 7.07 -5.90
C ASN A 20 12.52 6.03 -5.94
N LYS A 21 12.45 4.97 -5.14
CA LYS A 21 13.46 3.89 -5.05
C LYS A 21 12.83 2.53 -5.25
N PHE A 22 13.57 1.46 -4.93
CA PHE A 22 13.09 0.10 -5.08
C PHE A 22 12.02 -0.23 -4.04
N ASP A 23 10.83 -0.60 -4.52
CA ASP A 23 9.72 -1.03 -3.68
C ASP A 23 9.10 -2.31 -4.24
N GLU A 24 8.83 -3.25 -3.35
CA GLU A 24 8.30 -4.56 -3.70
C GLU A 24 7.12 -4.90 -2.81
N CYS A 25 6.00 -5.26 -3.44
CA CYS A 25 4.84 -5.80 -2.76
C CYS A 25 5.00 -7.31 -2.58
N THR A 26 4.87 -7.80 -1.35
CA THR A 26 4.98 -9.23 -1.00
C THR A 26 3.62 -9.88 -0.76
N SER A 27 2.62 -9.12 -0.32
CA SER A 27 1.26 -9.63 -0.10
C SER A 27 0.22 -8.50 -0.17
N VAL A 28 -0.99 -8.89 -0.57
CA VAL A 28 -2.18 -8.04 -0.53
C VAL A 28 -3.37 -8.87 -0.07
N ASP A 29 -4.16 -8.33 0.85
CA ASP A 29 -5.45 -8.89 1.26
C ASP A 29 -6.52 -7.80 1.28
N VAL A 30 -7.77 -8.16 1.01
CA VAL A 30 -8.89 -7.21 0.91
C VAL A 30 -10.05 -7.67 1.77
N ASP A 31 -10.49 -6.82 2.70
CA ASP A 31 -11.62 -7.13 3.57
C ASP A 31 -12.98 -6.97 2.85
N ARG A 32 -14.05 -7.46 3.50
CA ARG A 32 -15.42 -7.36 2.99
C ARG A 32 -15.94 -5.93 2.84
N PHE A 33 -15.29 -4.97 3.47
CA PHE A 33 -15.65 -3.55 3.41
C PHE A 33 -14.86 -2.82 2.31
N GLY A 34 -14.00 -3.52 1.57
CA GLY A 34 -13.20 -2.98 0.48
C GLY A 34 -11.93 -2.27 0.94
N PHE A 35 -11.44 -2.51 2.17
CA PHE A 35 -10.12 -2.05 2.56
C PHE A 35 -9.08 -3.11 2.20
N ALA A 36 -8.09 -2.71 1.41
CA ALA A 36 -6.94 -3.54 1.10
C ALA A 36 -5.81 -3.24 2.09
N VAL A 37 -5.16 -4.28 2.60
CA VAL A 37 -3.86 -4.17 3.27
C VAL A 37 -2.80 -4.70 2.31
N VAL A 38 -1.83 -3.87 1.96
CA VAL A 38 -0.69 -4.17 1.11
C VAL A 38 0.55 -4.16 1.97
N CYS A 39 1.38 -5.18 1.91
CA CYS A 39 2.66 -5.19 2.63
C CYS A 39 3.81 -5.66 1.75
N GLY A 40 5.02 -5.26 2.12
CA GLY A 40 6.17 -5.41 1.25
C GLY A 40 7.45 -4.87 1.85
N ASN A 41 8.44 -4.68 1.00
CA ASN A 41 9.70 -4.02 1.35
C ASN A 41 9.84 -2.72 0.56
N THR A 42 10.36 -1.68 1.20
CA THR A 42 10.56 -0.35 0.64
C THR A 42 11.98 0.10 0.88
N GLU A 43 12.60 0.67 -0.14
CA GLU A 43 13.80 1.51 -0.03
C GLU A 43 13.43 3.00 -0.17
N SER A 44 12.15 3.27 -0.44
CA SER A 44 11.57 4.61 -0.59
C SER A 44 11.07 5.17 0.74
N LEU A 45 11.27 6.48 0.93
CA LEU A 45 10.68 7.25 2.04
C LEU A 45 9.33 7.89 1.67
N ASP A 46 9.05 7.96 0.38
CA ASP A 46 7.90 8.61 -0.23
C ASP A 46 6.81 7.62 -0.65
N ILE A 47 6.80 6.42 -0.05
CA ILE A 47 5.82 5.36 -0.33
C ILE A 47 4.39 5.67 0.18
N GLY A 48 4.18 6.84 0.81
CA GLY A 48 2.89 7.27 1.34
C GLY A 48 2.68 6.97 2.82
N ALA A 49 3.74 6.70 3.58
CA ALA A 49 3.69 6.52 5.03
C ALA A 49 3.50 7.86 5.75
N THR A 50 2.32 8.08 6.34
CA THR A 50 1.97 9.39 6.93
C THR A 50 1.79 9.41 8.45
N GLN A 51 1.79 8.24 9.13
CA GLN A 51 1.44 8.15 10.55
C GLN A 51 2.43 7.40 11.44
N PHE A 52 3.39 6.70 10.86
CA PHE A 52 4.34 5.86 11.58
C PHE A 52 5.75 6.27 11.20
N ASP A 53 6.74 5.42 11.47
CA ASP A 53 8.13 5.73 11.16
C ASP A 53 8.26 6.14 9.68
N GLN A 54 8.73 7.36 9.47
CA GLN A 54 8.93 7.98 8.16
C GLN A 54 10.41 7.98 7.77
N THR A 55 11.22 7.21 8.48
CA THR A 55 12.65 7.03 8.25
C THR A 55 12.95 5.57 8.00
N LEU A 56 14.02 5.31 7.24
CA LEU A 56 14.55 3.97 7.12
C LEU A 56 15.60 3.75 8.22
N GLY A 57 15.48 2.68 9.01
CA GLY A 57 16.51 2.16 9.89
C GLY A 57 17.65 1.42 9.18
N GLY A 58 17.61 1.33 7.85
CA GLY A 58 18.63 0.72 7.00
C GLY A 58 18.44 1.12 5.53
N ASN A 59 18.92 0.31 4.58
CA ASN A 59 18.70 0.58 3.16
C ASN A 59 17.32 0.12 2.67
N ARG A 60 16.69 -0.83 3.38
CA ARG A 60 15.42 -1.46 3.02
C ARG A 60 14.67 -1.85 4.30
N GLU A 61 13.38 -1.56 4.37
CA GLU A 61 12.52 -1.95 5.49
C GLU A 61 11.17 -2.48 5.03
N GLY A 62 10.50 -3.23 5.91
CA GLY A 62 9.15 -3.72 5.63
C GLY A 62 8.15 -2.58 5.76
N PHE A 63 7.15 -2.51 4.88
CA PHE A 63 6.02 -1.59 5.00
C PHE A 63 4.69 -2.35 5.03
N ALA A 64 3.67 -1.72 5.61
CA ALA A 64 2.27 -2.08 5.39
C ALA A 64 1.52 -0.83 4.92
N LEU A 65 0.45 -0.95 4.15
CA LEU A 65 -0.37 0.18 3.72
C LEU A 65 -1.80 -0.29 3.68
N ARG A 66 -2.71 0.48 4.26
CA ARG A 66 -4.14 0.22 4.20
C ARG A 66 -4.81 1.24 3.29
N ILE A 67 -5.58 0.74 2.34
CA ILE A 67 -6.07 1.49 1.19
C ILE A 67 -7.56 1.23 1.07
N ASN A 68 -8.36 2.29 0.89
CA ASN A 68 -9.76 2.11 0.54
C ASN A 68 -9.89 1.82 -0.95
N THR A 69 -10.53 0.70 -1.29
CA THR A 69 -10.81 0.29 -2.67
C THR A 69 -12.30 0.21 -2.98
N ALA A 70 -13.15 0.65 -2.04
CA ALA A 70 -14.59 0.68 -2.21
C ALA A 70 -15.03 1.88 -3.07
N GLY A 71 -15.78 1.61 -4.14
CA GLY A 71 -16.60 2.61 -4.83
C GLY A 71 -15.87 3.75 -5.56
N GLY A 72 -14.55 3.68 -5.76
CA GLY A 72 -13.80 4.76 -6.41
C GLY A 72 -12.30 4.47 -6.57
N PRO A 73 -11.50 5.45 -7.03
CA PRO A 73 -10.05 5.32 -7.10
C PRO A 73 -9.46 5.00 -5.72
N PRO A 74 -8.42 4.14 -5.62
CA PRO A 74 -7.89 3.76 -4.34
C PRO A 74 -7.37 4.98 -3.58
N THR A 75 -7.84 5.20 -2.36
CA THR A 75 -7.40 6.31 -1.52
C THR A 75 -6.64 5.79 -0.31
N LEU A 76 -5.50 6.43 -0.02
CA LEU A 76 -4.83 6.26 1.27
C LEU A 76 -5.71 6.92 2.32
N LEU A 77 -6.17 6.14 3.30
CA LEU A 77 -7.04 6.69 4.33
C LEU A 77 -6.23 7.30 5.48
N PRO A 78 -6.60 8.49 5.98
CA PRO A 78 -5.93 9.12 7.11
C PRO A 78 -6.37 8.57 8.47
N ILE A 79 -7.05 7.42 8.55
CA ILE A 79 -7.54 6.89 9.83
C ILE A 79 -7.00 5.47 10.07
N TRP A 80 -6.09 5.37 11.03
CA TRP A 80 -5.43 4.14 11.50
C TRP A 80 -4.75 3.30 10.41
N VAL A 81 -4.13 3.95 9.42
CA VAL A 81 -3.38 3.24 8.38
C VAL A 81 -1.93 3.09 8.83
N ALA A 82 -1.62 1.89 9.33
CA ALA A 82 -0.28 1.45 9.66
C ALA A 82 0.60 1.35 8.43
N ALA A 83 1.23 2.47 8.07
CA ALA A 83 2.46 2.48 7.32
C ALA A 83 3.67 2.27 8.21
N ALA A 84 3.70 1.13 8.91
CA ALA A 84 4.82 0.83 9.79
C ALA A 84 6.02 0.42 8.94
N MET A 85 7.07 1.23 8.94
CA MET A 85 8.41 0.71 8.67
C MET A 85 8.74 -0.27 9.79
N MET A 86 8.80 -1.56 9.48
CA MET A 86 9.07 -2.60 10.46
C MET A 86 10.59 -2.71 10.68
N LYS A 87 11.06 -2.18 11.81
CA LYS A 87 12.45 -2.36 12.26
C LYS A 87 12.66 -3.79 12.79
N LYS A 88 13.80 -4.38 12.44
CA LYS A 88 14.28 -5.64 13.03
C LYS A 88 14.61 -5.48 14.51
#